data_AF-A0A947A3M7-F1
#
_entry.id   AF-A0A947A3M7-F1
#
_cell.length_a   1.000
_cell.length_b   1.000
_cell.length_c   1.000
_cell.angle_alpha   90.00
_cell.angle_beta   90.00
_cell.angle_gamma   90.00
#
_symmetry.space_group_name_H-M   'P 1'
#
loop_
_entity.id
_entity.type
_entity.pdbx_description
1 polymer ?
#
loop_
_entity_poly.entity_id
_entity_poly.type
_entity_poly.pdbx_seq_one_letter_code
_entity_poly.pdbx_strand_id
1 'polypeptide(L)' 'IGLAAAKDLHPIKVLAVRGNPEAPVKRSLIVFKFGRTECDYEELVIELGRHQYTAAYIELTRDFYLKM' A
#
# COMPACT_ATOMS: atom_id res chain seq x y z
N ILE A 1 13.74 7.39 1.83
CA ILE A 1 14.26 6.34 2.73
C ILE A 1 15.61 6.65 3.37
N GLY A 2 16.52 7.41 2.75
CA GLY A 2 17.87 7.65 3.29
C GLY A 2 17.91 8.25 4.71
N LEU A 3 16.98 9.17 5.03
CA LEU A 3 16.86 9.74 6.38
C LEU A 3 16.53 8.68 7.46
N ALA A 4 15.65 7.73 7.15
CA ALA A 4 15.29 6.65 8.06
C ALA A 4 16.44 5.66 8.24
N ALA A 5 17.09 5.26 7.15
CA ALA A 5 18.22 4.34 7.18
C ALA A 5 19.40 4.90 8.03
N ALA A 6 19.62 6.22 8.02
CA ALA A 6 20.61 6.87 8.88
C ALA A 6 20.30 6.79 10.38
N LYS A 7 19.09 6.37 10.75
CA LYS A 7 18.64 6.11 12.14
C LYS A 7 18.44 4.61 12.40
N ASP A 8 19.04 3.76 11.56
CA ASP A 8 18.88 2.30 11.58
C ASP A 8 17.42 1.82 11.42
N LEU A 9 16.59 2.65 10.79
CA LEU A 9 15.19 2.37 10.53
C LEU A 9 15.02 1.96 9.07
N HIS A 10 14.69 0.69 8.84
CA HIS A 10 14.65 0.07 7.51
C HIS A 10 13.22 -0.35 7.14
N PRO A 11 12.82 -0.25 5.87
CA PRO A 11 11.51 -0.72 5.43
C PRO A 11 11.43 -2.24 5.56
N ILE A 12 10.31 -2.71 6.08
CA ILE A 12 10.00 -4.16 6.18
C ILE A 12 8.80 -4.54 5.32
N LYS A 13 7.98 -3.57 4.95
CA LYS A 13 6.84 -3.76 4.07
C LYS A 13 6.56 -2.48 3.30
N VAL A 14 6.33 -2.61 2.00
CA VAL A 14 5.95 -1.52 1.10
C VAL A 14 4.70 -1.93 0.34
N LEU A 15 3.66 -1.11 0.42
CA LEU A 15 2.44 -1.26 -0.37
C LEU A 15 2.35 -0.13 -1.38
N ALA A 16 2.47 -0.43 -2.67
CA ALA A 16 2.20 0.52 -3.75
C ALA A 16 0.69 0.61 -4.01
N VAL A 17 0.17 1.82 -4.23
CA VAL A 17 -1.27 2.03 -4.45
C VAL A 17 -1.52 2.73 -5.77
N ARG A 18 -2.37 2.11 -6.60
CA ARG A 18 -2.84 2.62 -7.90
C ARG A 18 -4.35 2.83 -7.88
N GLY A 19 -4.80 3.81 -8.67
CA GLY A 19 -6.24 4.07 -8.82
C GLY A 19 -6.95 2.95 -9.58
N ASN A 20 -6.36 2.51 -10.68
CA ASN A 20 -6.83 1.39 -11.51
C ASN A 20 -5.63 0.64 -12.12
N PRO A 21 -5.80 -0.52 -12.78
CA PRO A 21 -4.69 -1.34 -13.28
C PRO A 21 -3.74 -0.62 -14.25
N GLU A 22 -4.28 0.28 -15.08
CA GLU A 22 -3.51 1.00 -16.11
C GLU A 22 -2.90 2.31 -15.57
N ALA A 23 -3.33 2.76 -14.39
CA ALA A 23 -2.85 4.00 -13.80
C ALA A 23 -1.44 3.82 -13.19
N PRO A 24 -0.60 4.86 -13.20
CA PRO A 24 0.66 4.84 -12.47
C PRO A 24 0.42 4.76 -10.96
N VAL A 25 1.42 4.27 -10.22
CA VAL A 25 1.44 4.32 -8.74
C VAL A 25 1.35 5.78 -8.30
N LYS A 26 0.39 6.09 -7.41
CA LYS A 26 0.22 7.44 -6.86
C LYS A 26 0.66 7.56 -5.40
N ARG A 27 0.67 6.47 -4.65
CA ARG A 27 1.00 6.46 -3.22
C ARG A 27 1.75 5.19 -2.85
N SER A 28 2.54 5.27 -1.79
CA SER A 28 3.17 4.12 -1.14
C SER A 28 2.95 4.21 0.36
N LEU A 29 2.52 3.11 0.98
CA LEU A 29 2.57 2.95 2.43
C LEU A 29 3.83 2.15 2.74
N ILE A 30 4.59 2.60 3.73
CA ILE A 30 5.86 1.98 4.09
C ILE A 30 5.88 1.73 5.59
N VAL A 31 6.06 0.47 5.98
CA VAL A 31 6.25 0.06 7.37
C VAL A 31 7.74 -0.07 7.62
N PHE A 32 8.19 0.48 8.74
CA PHE A 32 9.59 0.45 9.13
C PHE A 32 9.81 -0.31 10.43
N LYS A 33 11.02 -0.85 10.58
CA LYS A 33 11.52 -1.47 11.80
C LYS A 33 12.98 -1.11 12.02
N PHE A 34 13.41 -1.10 13.28
CA PHE A 34 14.84 -1.02 13.59
C PHE A 34 15.57 -2.33 13.23
N GLY A 35 16.77 -2.18 12.67
CA GLY A 35 17.56 -3.29 12.16
C GLY A 35 17.12 -3.77 10.78
N ARG A 36 18.06 -4.38 10.05
CA ARG A 36 17.83 -4.84 8.68
C ARG A 36 17.13 -6.19 8.64
N THR A 37 16.20 -6.33 7.71
CA THR A 37 15.48 -7.58 7.40
C THR A 37 15.03 -7.53 5.94
N GLU A 38 14.54 -8.66 5.42
CA GLU A 38 13.84 -8.69 4.13
C GLU A 38 12.62 -7.76 4.16
N CYS A 39 12.34 -7.13 3.02
CA CYS A 39 11.22 -6.21 2.86
C CYS A 39 10.20 -6.82 1.91
N ASP A 40 8.96 -6.91 2.36
CA ASP A 40 7.84 -7.38 1.55
C ASP A 40 7.31 -6.27 0.65
N TYR A 41 6.95 -6.63 -0.58
CA TYR A 41 6.38 -5.71 -1.56
C TYR A 41 5.01 -6.19 -2.02
N GLU A 42 4.03 -5.33 -1.90
CA GLU A 42 2.65 -5.59 -2.29
C GLU A 42 2.11 -4.42 -3.14
N GLU A 43 1.02 -4.69 -3.84
CA GLU A 43 0.28 -3.67 -4.59
C GLU A 43 -1.21 -3.72 -4.23
N LEU A 44 -1.83 -2.54 -4.14
CA LEU A 44 -3.26 -2.35 -4.00
C LEU A 44 -3.79 -1.53 -5.18
N VAL A 45 -4.70 -2.12 -5.95
CA VAL A 45 -5.49 -1.43 -6.96
C VAL A 45 -6.85 -1.09 -6.36
N ILE A 46 -7.29 0.17 -6.44
CA ILE A 46 -8.53 0.62 -5.80
C ILE A 46 -9.76 0.21 -6.62
N GLU A 47 -9.78 0.56 -7.91
CA GLU A 47 -10.91 0.33 -8.83
C GLU A 47 -10.47 -0.46 -10.07
N LEU A 48 -11.30 -1.38 -10.55
CA LEU A 48 -11.16 -1.98 -11.89
C LEU A 48 -11.76 -1.08 -12.98
N GLY A 49 -12.75 -0.27 -12.60
CA GLY A 49 -13.45 0.71 -13.42
C GLY A 49 -14.27 1.61 -12.52
N ARG A 50 -14.92 2.64 -13.08
CA ARG A 50 -15.65 3.66 -12.30
C ARG A 50 -16.67 3.00 -11.37
N HIS A 51 -16.46 3.16 -10.05
CA HIS A 51 -17.30 2.59 -8.97
C HIS A 51 -17.28 1.05 -8.89
N GLN A 52 -16.30 0.38 -9.51
CA GLN A 52 -16.09 -1.07 -9.40
C GLN A 52 -14.82 -1.31 -8.60
N TYR A 53 -14.98 -1.40 -7.28
CA TYR A 53 -13.87 -1.57 -6.35
C TYR A 53 -13.30 -3.00 -6.39
N THR A 54 -12.00 -3.14 -6.17
CA THR A 54 -11.37 -4.46 -6.04
C THR A 54 -11.76 -5.12 -4.72
N ALA A 55 -11.77 -6.45 -4.69
CA ALA A 55 -12.01 -7.20 -3.45
C ALA A 55 -11.01 -6.84 -2.34
N ALA A 56 -9.75 -6.60 -2.69
CA ALA A 56 -8.72 -6.19 -1.73
C ALA A 56 -9.01 -4.82 -1.11
N TYR A 57 -9.47 -3.85 -1.92
CA TYR A 57 -9.86 -2.54 -1.42
C TYR A 57 -11.14 -2.61 -0.57
N ILE A 58 -12.11 -3.41 -0.98
CA ILE A 58 -13.34 -3.66 -0.22
C ILE A 58 -13.00 -4.24 1.15
N GLU A 59 -12.20 -5.31 1.20
CA GLU A 59 -11.83 -5.94 2.46
C GLU A 59 -11.07 -4.98 3.39
N LEU A 60 -10.14 -4.19 2.83
CA LEU A 60 -9.37 -3.20 3.59
C LEU A 60 -10.25 -2.11 4.22
N THR A 61 -11.35 -1.75 3.56
CA THR A 61 -12.16 -0.57 3.93
C THR A 61 -13.56 -0.90 4.44
N ARG A 62 -13.91 -2.19 4.49
CA ARG A 62 -15.23 -2.70 4.89
C ARG A 62 -15.71 -2.11 6.22
N ASP A 63 -14.83 -1.97 7.19
CA ASP A 63 -15.21 -1.50 8.53
C ASP A 63 -15.48 0.02 8.58
N PHE A 64 -15.12 0.75 7.51
CA PHE A 64 -15.27 2.21 7.41
C PHE A 64 -16.43 2.65 6.51
N TYR A 65 -16.90 1.78 5.60
CA TYR A 65 -17.98 2.10 4.66
C TYR A 65 -19.23 1.25 4.93
N LEU A 66 -20.36 1.93 5.14
CA LEU A 66 -21.66 1.28 5.37
C LEU A 66 -22.19 0.55 4.12
N LYS A 67 -21.82 1.03 2.91
CA LYS A 67 -22.18 0.45 1.61
C LYS A 67 -21.06 0.79 0.62
N MET A 68 -20.46 -0.23 0.01
CA MET A 68 -19.52 -0.09 -1.11
C MET A 68 -20.18 -0.47 -2.43
#